data_AF-A0A7U6QM90-F1
#
_entry.id   AF-A0A7U6QM90-F1
#
_cell.length_a   1.000
_cell.length_b   1.000
_cell.length_c   1.000
_cell.angle_alpha   90.00
_cell.angle_beta   90.00
_cell.angle_gamma   90.00
#
_symmetry.space_group_name_H-M   'P 1'
#
loop_
_entity.id
_entity.type
_entity.pdbx_description
1 polymer ?
#
loop_
_entity_poly.entity_id
_entity_poly.type
_entity_poly.pdbx_seq_one_letter_code
_entity_poly.pdbx_strand_id
1 'polypeptide(L)'
;MELTIQIVHIWNETIGQDQSGINWSQLTLNREYLKNCYKILCKETGVFKLNEDDSNVEGLIIYFESIYKYFLEEECAEKALSVVELMMKTISKFSKENRREVNINLDDTINELNHRFLENGVGYQYENGQIVRVDSEFIHAEAVKPALQLLSNPTYRGAQEEFLNAHEHYRHGRYDAALTDCLKAFESTMKIILDKHDWEYGKKILQRGLLIVV
;
A
#
# COMPACT_ATOMS: atom_id res chain seq x y z
N MET A 1 12.19 0.87 -17.32
CA MET A 1 13.53 0.54 -16.79
C MET A 1 14.10 1.67 -15.95
N GLU A 2 14.03 2.93 -16.40
CA GLU A 2 14.52 4.06 -15.60
C GLU A 2 13.73 4.25 -14.28
N LEU A 3 12.39 4.26 -14.34
CA LEU A 3 11.53 4.37 -13.16
C LEU A 3 11.76 3.27 -12.11
N THR A 4 11.85 2.01 -12.53
CA THR A 4 12.00 0.89 -11.60
C THR A 4 13.33 0.98 -10.85
N ILE A 5 14.41 1.41 -11.52
CA ILE A 5 15.69 1.66 -10.86
C ILE A 5 15.59 2.84 -9.88
N GLN A 6 14.94 3.95 -10.26
CA GLN A 6 14.71 5.09 -9.36
C GLN A 6 13.96 4.68 -8.09
N ILE A 7 12.95 3.84 -8.21
CA ILE A 7 12.19 3.31 -7.06
C ILE A 7 13.09 2.50 -6.11
N VAL A 8 13.99 1.67 -6.65
CA VAL A 8 14.95 0.91 -5.83
C VAL A 8 15.90 1.84 -5.09
N HIS A 9 16.33 2.95 -5.72
CA HIS A 9 17.10 3.99 -5.03
C HIS A 9 16.33 4.61 -3.87
N ILE A 10 15.06 4.99 -4.07
CA ILE A 10 14.19 5.51 -3.00
C ILE A 10 14.14 4.51 -1.81
N TRP A 11 13.94 3.21 -2.08
CA TRP A 11 13.92 2.21 -1.01
C TRP A 11 15.28 2.11 -0.30
N ASN A 12 16.37 2.09 -1.05
CA ASN A 12 17.71 1.97 -0.48
C ASN A 12 18.06 3.18 0.40
N GLU A 13 17.68 4.39 -0.02
CA GLU A 13 17.89 5.62 0.73
C GLU A 13 17.02 5.69 2.00
N THR A 14 15.85 5.04 1.96
CA THR A 14 14.87 5.11 3.06
C THR A 14 15.05 4.02 4.12
N ILE A 15 15.03 2.74 3.73
CA ILE A 15 15.12 1.59 4.67
C ILE A 15 16.50 0.93 4.67
N GLY A 16 17.30 1.17 3.63
CA GLY A 16 18.64 0.57 3.48
C GLY A 16 18.62 -0.94 3.20
N GLN A 17 19.81 -1.47 2.90
CA GLN A 17 20.02 -2.91 2.71
C GLN A 17 20.18 -3.62 4.05
N ASP A 18 19.74 -4.88 4.13
CA ASP A 18 20.00 -5.74 5.27
C ASP A 18 21.31 -6.51 5.15
N GLN A 19 21.91 -6.88 6.28
CA GLN A 19 23.13 -7.69 6.32
C GLN A 19 22.82 -9.16 6.63
N SER A 20 23.56 -10.09 6.00
CA SER A 20 23.40 -11.52 6.23
C SER A 20 23.64 -11.90 7.70
N GLY A 21 22.77 -12.72 8.25
CA GLY A 21 22.67 -13.00 9.69
C GLY A 21 23.56 -14.12 10.22
N ILE A 22 24.79 -14.29 9.74
CA ILE A 22 25.69 -15.33 10.27
C ILE A 22 26.01 -15.07 11.75
N ASN A 23 25.98 -13.81 12.18
CA ASN A 23 26.24 -13.42 13.56
C ASN A 23 25.08 -12.56 14.09
N TRP A 24 24.33 -13.10 15.08
CA TRP A 24 23.17 -12.45 15.68
C TRP A 24 23.47 -11.07 16.30
N SER A 25 24.74 -10.80 16.64
CA SER A 25 25.19 -9.51 17.20
C SER A 25 25.31 -8.37 16.18
N GLN A 26 25.13 -8.63 14.87
CA GLN A 26 25.32 -7.67 13.78
C GLN A 26 24.10 -7.52 12.87
N LEU A 27 22.92 -8.01 13.28
CA LEU A 27 21.70 -7.88 12.47
C LEU A 27 21.28 -6.41 12.37
N THR A 28 21.12 -5.92 11.15
CA THR A 28 20.58 -4.59 10.88
C THR A 28 19.11 -4.53 11.28
N LEU A 29 18.66 -3.38 11.82
CA LEU A 29 17.30 -3.19 12.34
C LEU A 29 16.21 -3.47 11.27
N ASN A 30 16.51 -3.17 10.01
CA ASN A 30 15.61 -3.36 8.87
C ASN A 30 15.41 -4.83 8.47
N ARG A 31 16.28 -5.76 8.89
CA ARG A 31 16.33 -7.11 8.35
C ARG A 31 15.05 -7.89 8.55
N GLU A 32 14.46 -7.83 9.75
CA GLU A 32 13.23 -8.58 10.04
C GLU A 32 12.04 -8.02 9.25
N TYR A 33 12.02 -6.72 8.96
CA TYR A 33 10.99 -6.10 8.11
C TYR A 33 11.11 -6.56 6.66
N LEU A 34 12.33 -6.55 6.12
CA LEU A 34 12.62 -7.01 4.76
C LEU A 34 12.40 -8.52 4.61
N LYS A 35 12.76 -9.32 5.63
CA LYS A 35 12.44 -10.75 5.70
C LYS A 35 10.94 -11.00 5.60
N ASN A 36 10.14 -10.25 6.35
CA ASN A 36 8.68 -10.38 6.33
C ASN A 36 8.11 -9.96 4.97
N CYS A 37 8.61 -8.88 4.37
CA CYS A 37 8.25 -8.47 3.00
C CYS A 37 8.54 -9.60 2.00
N TYR A 38 9.76 -10.13 1.99
CA TYR A 38 10.17 -11.26 1.15
C TYR A 38 9.24 -12.47 1.32
N LYS A 39 8.93 -12.87 2.55
CA LYS A 39 8.02 -14.00 2.84
C LYS A 39 6.61 -13.77 2.33
N ILE A 40 6.09 -12.55 2.45
CA ILE A 40 4.77 -12.18 1.92
C ILE A 40 4.81 -12.33 0.39
N LEU A 41 5.83 -11.78 -0.29
CA LEU A 41 5.96 -11.90 -1.74
C LEU A 41 6.01 -13.37 -2.18
N CYS A 42 6.86 -14.20 -1.58
CA CYS A 42 6.91 -15.64 -1.89
C CYS A 42 5.55 -16.33 -1.75
N LYS A 43 4.81 -15.99 -0.70
CA LYS A 43 3.49 -16.58 -0.43
C LYS A 43 2.47 -16.16 -1.49
N GLU A 44 2.40 -14.87 -1.82
CA GLU A 44 1.44 -14.34 -2.80
C GLU A 44 1.75 -14.80 -4.23
N THR A 45 3.03 -15.01 -4.56
CA THR A 45 3.46 -15.51 -5.88
C THR A 45 3.49 -17.04 -5.96
N GLY A 46 3.34 -17.74 -4.83
CA GLY A 46 3.29 -19.20 -4.77
C GLY A 46 4.65 -19.88 -4.98
N VAL A 47 5.74 -19.20 -4.66
CA VAL A 47 7.12 -19.69 -4.85
C VAL A 47 7.82 -19.90 -3.51
N PHE A 48 8.81 -20.79 -3.48
CA PHE A 48 9.63 -21.00 -2.29
C PHE A 48 10.71 -19.93 -2.12
N LYS A 49 11.16 -19.34 -3.23
CA LYS A 49 12.14 -18.26 -3.29
C LYS A 49 11.78 -17.30 -4.41
N LEU A 50 12.11 -16.02 -4.23
CA LEU A 50 11.84 -15.02 -5.26
C LEU A 50 12.77 -15.18 -6.46
N ASN A 51 14.05 -15.47 -6.21
CA ASN A 51 15.06 -15.66 -7.26
C ASN A 51 15.72 -17.03 -7.16
N GLU A 52 16.15 -17.59 -8.28
CA GLU A 52 16.82 -18.90 -8.31
C GLU A 52 18.17 -18.88 -7.55
N ASP A 53 18.87 -17.75 -7.57
CA ASP A 53 20.16 -17.54 -6.93
C ASP A 53 20.06 -17.22 -5.42
N ASP A 54 18.86 -17.05 -4.88
CA ASP A 54 18.66 -16.86 -3.44
C ASP A 54 19.19 -18.07 -2.66
N SER A 55 19.89 -17.81 -1.55
CA SER A 55 20.47 -18.88 -0.71
C SER A 55 19.39 -19.84 -0.19
N ASN A 56 19.71 -21.15 -0.13
CA ASN A 56 18.88 -22.14 0.57
C ASN A 56 18.90 -21.96 2.10
N VAL A 57 19.92 -21.27 2.62
CA VAL A 57 20.05 -20.99 4.05
C VAL A 57 19.41 -19.63 4.31
N GLU A 58 18.25 -19.62 4.97
CA GLU A 58 17.45 -18.40 5.22
C GLU A 58 18.30 -17.25 5.81
N GLY A 59 19.21 -17.55 6.74
CA GLY A 59 20.09 -16.55 7.37
C GLY A 59 21.13 -15.92 6.43
N LEU A 60 21.40 -16.51 5.27
CA LEU A 60 22.36 -16.00 4.28
C LEU A 60 21.71 -15.16 3.18
N ILE A 61 20.37 -15.12 3.12
CA ILE A 61 19.66 -14.30 2.15
C ILE A 61 19.83 -12.82 2.54
N ILE A 62 20.15 -11.99 1.55
CA ILE A 62 20.06 -10.52 1.60
C ILE A 62 18.67 -10.17 1.06
N TYR A 63 17.72 -9.90 1.94
CA TYR A 63 16.31 -9.79 1.54
C TYR A 63 16.06 -8.56 0.66
N PHE A 64 16.71 -7.44 0.95
CA PHE A 64 16.63 -6.24 0.13
C PHE A 64 17.04 -6.53 -1.32
N GLU A 65 18.16 -7.24 -1.50
CA GLU A 65 18.67 -7.63 -2.82
C GLU A 65 17.69 -8.52 -3.57
N SER A 66 17.22 -9.56 -2.89
CA SER A 66 16.27 -10.49 -3.45
C SER A 66 14.98 -9.81 -3.91
N ILE A 67 14.43 -8.89 -3.09
CA ILE A 67 13.20 -8.16 -3.40
C ILE A 67 13.40 -7.23 -4.61
N TYR A 68 14.49 -6.45 -4.66
CA TYR A 68 14.66 -5.55 -5.80
C TYR A 68 14.98 -6.30 -7.09
N LYS A 69 15.70 -7.43 -7.05
CA LYS A 69 15.95 -8.26 -8.24
C LYS A 69 14.63 -8.75 -8.82
N TYR A 70 13.80 -9.34 -7.96
CA TYR A 70 12.45 -9.78 -8.34
C TYR A 70 11.62 -8.63 -8.94
N PHE A 71 11.66 -7.45 -8.32
CA PHE A 71 10.96 -6.27 -8.83
C PHE A 71 11.47 -5.79 -10.21
N LEU A 72 12.78 -5.82 -10.44
CA LEU A 72 13.38 -5.39 -11.71
C LEU A 72 13.11 -6.37 -12.86
N GLU A 73 12.91 -7.65 -12.56
CA GLU A 73 12.60 -8.70 -13.53
C GLU A 73 11.09 -8.87 -13.81
N GLU A 74 10.22 -8.27 -12.99
CA GLU A 74 8.77 -8.40 -13.14
C GLU A 74 8.24 -7.62 -14.36
N GLU A 75 7.70 -8.36 -15.34
CA GLU A 75 7.12 -7.78 -16.55
C GLU A 75 5.67 -7.32 -16.35
N CYS A 76 4.94 -7.91 -15.39
CA CYS A 76 3.56 -7.55 -15.12
C CYS A 76 3.49 -6.28 -14.26
N ALA A 77 3.03 -5.18 -14.85
CA ALA A 77 2.88 -3.89 -14.17
C ALA A 77 2.08 -3.99 -12.86
N GLU A 78 1.01 -4.78 -12.81
CA GLU A 78 0.19 -4.94 -11.60
C GLU A 78 0.95 -5.62 -10.46
N LYS A 79 1.75 -6.65 -10.78
CA LYS A 79 2.59 -7.31 -9.80
C LYS A 79 3.71 -6.39 -9.34
N ALA A 80 4.33 -5.66 -10.27
CA ALA A 80 5.35 -4.68 -9.96
C ALA A 80 4.81 -3.59 -9.01
N LEU A 81 3.63 -3.03 -9.28
CA LEU A 81 2.95 -2.08 -8.37
C LEU A 81 2.64 -2.70 -7.01
N SER A 82 2.21 -3.96 -6.96
CA SER A 82 1.98 -4.68 -5.70
C SER A 82 3.26 -4.81 -4.87
N VAL A 83 4.42 -5.06 -5.52
CA VAL A 83 5.72 -5.06 -4.83
C VAL A 83 6.06 -3.67 -4.29
N VAL A 84 5.84 -2.61 -5.07
CA VAL A 84 6.07 -1.23 -4.61
C VAL A 84 5.22 -0.89 -3.41
N GLU A 85 3.92 -1.22 -3.45
CA GLU A 85 3.01 -0.98 -2.34
C GLU A 85 3.45 -1.71 -1.07
N LEU A 86 3.80 -3.00 -1.19
CA LEU A 86 4.26 -3.80 -0.05
C LEU A 86 5.58 -3.28 0.53
N MET A 87 6.51 -2.85 -0.33
CA MET A 87 7.76 -2.22 0.12
C MET A 87 7.49 -0.92 0.86
N MET A 88 6.62 -0.05 0.36
CA MET A 88 6.25 1.20 1.04
C MET A 88 5.53 0.96 2.36
N LYS A 89 4.66 -0.06 2.45
CA LYS A 89 4.07 -0.51 3.73
C LYS A 89 5.15 -0.98 4.72
N THR A 90 6.13 -1.75 4.22
CA THR A 90 7.26 -2.24 5.01
C THR A 90 8.10 -1.09 5.55
N ILE A 91 8.43 -0.10 4.70
CA ILE A 91 9.14 1.13 5.06
C ILE A 91 8.37 1.93 6.10
N SER A 92 7.06 2.12 5.92
CA SER A 92 6.22 2.85 6.88
C SER A 92 6.20 2.16 8.25
N LYS A 93 6.11 0.83 8.28
CA LYS A 93 6.15 0.05 9.52
C LYS A 93 7.52 0.17 10.21
N PHE A 94 8.60 -0.01 9.45
CA PHE A 94 9.98 0.13 9.95
C PHE A 94 10.22 1.50 10.58
N SER A 95 9.88 2.58 9.87
CA SER A 95 10.02 3.96 10.34
C SER A 95 9.22 4.22 11.63
N LYS A 96 7.96 3.79 11.69
CA LYS A 96 7.10 3.99 12.88
C LYS A 96 7.61 3.26 14.12
N GLU A 97 8.05 2.02 13.96
CA GLU A 97 8.47 1.16 15.08
C GLU A 97 9.90 1.50 15.57
N ASN A 98 10.76 2.05 14.71
CA ASN A 98 12.16 2.37 15.01
C ASN A 98 12.44 3.89 15.04
N ARG A 99 11.42 4.71 15.31
CA ARG A 99 11.52 6.18 15.30
C ARG A 99 12.56 6.79 16.26
N ARG A 100 13.11 6.01 17.20
CA ARG A 100 14.16 6.46 18.12
C ARG A 100 15.55 6.21 17.56
N GLU A 101 15.66 5.22 16.69
CA GLU A 101 16.89 4.70 16.10
C GLU A 101 17.13 5.26 14.70
N VAL A 102 16.06 5.54 13.95
CA VAL A 102 16.11 6.07 12.58
C VAL A 102 15.31 7.36 12.43
N ASN A 103 15.84 8.29 11.64
CA ASN A 103 15.17 9.55 11.29
C ASN A 103 14.73 9.50 9.82
N ILE A 104 13.59 8.86 9.55
CA ILE A 104 13.03 8.71 8.21
C ILE A 104 11.86 9.69 8.06
N ASN A 105 11.95 10.59 7.07
CA ASN A 105 10.80 11.38 6.65
C ASN A 105 9.97 10.60 5.61
N LEU A 106 8.91 9.94 6.09
CA LEU A 106 8.02 9.16 5.23
C LEU A 106 7.27 10.04 4.21
N ASP A 107 6.94 11.28 4.56
CA ASP A 107 6.21 12.17 3.66
C ASP A 107 7.09 12.56 2.47
N ASP A 108 8.37 12.86 2.70
CA ASP A 108 9.33 13.12 1.62
C ASP A 108 9.50 11.90 0.71
N THR A 109 9.59 10.70 1.31
CA THR A 109 9.70 9.44 0.54
C THR A 109 8.48 9.21 -0.35
N ILE A 110 7.27 9.43 0.19
CA ILE A 110 6.01 9.28 -0.55
C ILE A 110 5.89 10.34 -1.64
N ASN A 111 6.27 11.59 -1.34
CA ASN A 111 6.26 12.69 -2.30
C ASN A 111 7.22 12.41 -3.46
N GLU A 112 8.44 11.91 -3.18
CA GLU A 112 9.36 11.54 -4.23
C GLU A 112 8.80 10.40 -5.09
N LEU A 113 8.30 9.31 -4.48
CA LEU A 113 7.69 8.21 -5.22
C LEU A 113 6.57 8.69 -6.16
N ASN A 114 5.67 9.52 -5.65
CA ASN A 114 4.56 10.07 -6.42
C ASN A 114 5.03 11.03 -7.52
N HIS A 115 6.09 11.80 -7.26
CA HIS A 115 6.73 12.62 -8.28
C HIS A 115 7.30 11.76 -9.40
N ARG A 116 8.00 10.66 -9.08
CA ARG A 116 8.53 9.72 -10.10
C ARG A 116 7.42 9.07 -10.92
N PHE A 117 6.32 8.69 -10.28
CA PHE A 117 5.14 8.17 -10.97
C PHE A 117 4.56 9.20 -11.95
N LEU A 118 4.45 10.46 -11.53
CA LEU A 118 3.96 11.55 -12.38
C LEU A 118 4.90 11.83 -13.56
N GLU A 119 6.20 11.97 -13.30
CA GLU A 119 7.24 12.22 -14.34
C GLU A 119 7.22 11.16 -15.44
N ASN A 120 6.94 9.90 -15.06
CA ASN A 120 6.91 8.76 -15.98
C ASN A 120 5.51 8.48 -16.55
N GLY A 121 4.49 9.27 -16.17
CA GLY A 121 3.13 9.16 -16.71
C GLY A 121 2.46 7.80 -16.45
N VAL A 122 2.78 7.12 -15.34
CA VAL A 122 2.24 5.77 -15.08
C VAL A 122 0.76 5.76 -14.69
N GLY A 123 0.19 6.90 -14.30
CA GLY A 123 -1.22 7.02 -13.95
C GLY A 123 -1.58 6.46 -12.57
N TYR A 124 -0.64 6.46 -11.63
CA TYR A 124 -0.84 5.95 -10.26
C TYR A 124 -0.26 6.91 -9.22
N GLN A 125 -0.79 6.85 -7.99
CA GLN A 125 -0.26 7.55 -6.81
C GLN A 125 -0.33 6.64 -5.59
N TYR A 126 0.70 6.67 -4.75
CA TYR A 126 0.72 6.05 -3.43
C TYR A 126 0.10 7.00 -2.40
N GLU A 127 -1.03 6.59 -1.81
CA GLU A 127 -1.80 7.35 -0.83
C GLU A 127 -2.39 6.43 0.23
N ASN A 128 -2.35 6.88 1.49
CA ASN A 128 -2.94 6.14 2.62
C ASN A 128 -2.54 4.66 2.71
N GLY A 129 -1.31 4.35 2.29
CA GLY A 129 -0.80 2.99 2.33
C GLY A 129 -1.16 2.14 1.12
N GLN A 130 -1.74 2.70 0.06
CA GLN A 130 -2.10 1.96 -1.16
C GLN A 130 -1.70 2.71 -2.42
N ILE A 131 -1.45 1.96 -3.50
CA ILE A 131 -1.33 2.54 -4.84
C ILE A 131 -2.71 2.63 -5.47
N VAL A 132 -3.15 3.87 -5.71
CA VAL A 132 -4.43 4.23 -6.31
C VAL A 132 -4.22 4.64 -7.77
N ARG A 133 -5.12 4.17 -8.65
CA ARG A 133 -5.15 4.58 -10.06
C ARG A 133 -5.71 5.98 -10.22
N VAL A 134 -5.07 6.79 -11.05
CA VAL A 134 -5.43 8.20 -11.33
C VAL A 134 -5.82 8.34 -12.80
N ASP A 135 -7.10 8.09 -13.12
CA ASP A 135 -7.62 8.27 -14.48
C ASP A 135 -7.97 9.73 -14.80
N SER A 136 -8.23 10.54 -13.78
CA SER A 136 -8.44 11.99 -13.87
C SER A 136 -7.81 12.66 -12.67
N GLU A 137 -6.77 13.46 -12.90
CA GLU A 137 -6.12 14.25 -11.84
C GLU A 137 -7.10 15.16 -11.14
N PHE A 138 -8.09 15.71 -11.86
CA PHE A 138 -9.12 16.56 -11.29
C PHE A 138 -10.00 15.78 -10.31
N ILE A 139 -10.52 14.61 -10.71
CA ILE A 139 -11.35 13.77 -9.82
C ILE A 139 -10.52 13.29 -8.63
N HIS A 140 -9.26 12.93 -8.85
CA HIS A 140 -8.38 12.48 -7.79
C HIS A 140 -8.10 13.60 -6.77
N ALA A 141 -7.78 14.81 -7.24
CA ALA A 141 -7.51 15.96 -6.39
C ALA A 141 -8.76 16.47 -5.66
N GLU A 142 -9.91 16.52 -6.33
CA GLU A 142 -11.12 17.17 -5.79
C GLU A 142 -12.05 16.21 -5.04
N ALA A 143 -11.97 14.89 -5.28
CA ALA A 143 -12.86 13.92 -4.66
C ALA A 143 -12.12 12.82 -3.90
N VAL A 144 -11.13 12.16 -4.51
CA VAL A 144 -10.48 10.98 -3.91
C VAL A 144 -9.59 11.37 -2.72
N LYS A 145 -8.66 12.32 -2.92
CA LYS A 145 -7.78 12.83 -1.85
C LYS A 145 -8.57 13.36 -0.64
N PRO A 146 -9.57 14.24 -0.81
CA PRO A 146 -10.37 14.73 0.32
C PRO A 146 -11.13 13.60 1.04
N ALA A 147 -11.69 12.64 0.30
CA ALA A 147 -12.38 11.50 0.89
C ALA A 147 -11.42 10.65 1.74
N LEU A 148 -10.24 10.31 1.19
CA LEU A 148 -9.19 9.57 1.88
C LEU A 148 -8.70 10.29 3.15
N GLN A 149 -8.55 11.60 3.10
CA GLN A 149 -8.19 12.41 4.28
C GLN A 149 -9.29 12.35 5.35
N LEU A 150 -10.56 12.49 4.97
CA LEU A 150 -11.68 12.48 5.92
C LEU A 150 -11.88 11.09 6.55
N LEU A 151 -11.78 10.04 5.74
CA LEU A 151 -11.92 8.66 6.18
C LEU A 151 -10.75 8.15 7.03
N SER A 152 -9.59 8.83 7.01
CA SER A 152 -8.43 8.47 7.85
C SER A 152 -8.68 8.63 9.35
N ASN A 153 -9.75 9.33 9.74
CA ASN A 153 -10.15 9.44 11.14
C ASN A 153 -10.60 8.06 11.68
N PRO A 154 -10.11 7.61 12.85
CA PRO A 154 -10.44 6.29 13.41
C PRO A 154 -11.92 5.96 13.51
N THR A 155 -12.80 6.97 13.64
CA THR A 155 -14.26 6.75 13.64
C THR A 155 -14.77 6.13 12.33
N TYR A 156 -14.08 6.38 11.21
CA TYR A 156 -14.45 5.92 9.88
C TYR A 156 -13.66 4.69 9.41
N ARG A 157 -12.91 4.03 10.29
CA ARG A 157 -12.02 2.90 9.91
C ARG A 157 -12.68 1.85 9.03
N GLY A 158 -13.90 1.42 9.35
CA GLY A 158 -14.61 0.42 8.53
C GLY A 158 -14.92 0.92 7.12
N ALA A 159 -15.41 2.16 7.01
CA ALA A 159 -15.67 2.78 5.70
C ALA A 159 -14.37 3.04 4.92
N GLN A 160 -13.28 3.38 5.63
CA GLN A 160 -11.96 3.56 5.04
C GLN A 160 -11.43 2.25 4.45
N GLU A 161 -11.53 1.14 5.19
CA GLU A 161 -11.11 -0.18 4.72
C GLU A 161 -11.89 -0.59 3.46
N GLU A 162 -13.21 -0.40 3.45
CA GLU A 162 -14.06 -0.67 2.27
C GLU A 162 -13.69 0.22 1.08
N PHE A 163 -13.43 1.51 1.31
CA PHE A 163 -13.06 2.45 0.26
C PHE A 163 -11.70 2.10 -0.38
N LEU A 164 -10.73 1.75 0.46
CA LEU A 164 -9.40 1.31 0.04
C LEU A 164 -9.47 -0.03 -0.73
N ASN A 165 -10.27 -0.99 -0.25
CA ASN A 165 -10.49 -2.27 -0.97
C ASN A 165 -11.14 -2.04 -2.34
N ALA A 166 -12.05 -1.07 -2.46
CA ALA A 166 -12.66 -0.74 -3.74
C ALA A 166 -11.62 -0.24 -4.77
N HIS A 167 -10.69 0.62 -4.34
CA HIS A 167 -9.58 1.07 -5.20
C HIS A 167 -8.62 -0.07 -5.56
N GLU A 168 -8.34 -0.98 -4.62
CA GLU A 168 -7.55 -2.18 -4.91
C GLU A 168 -8.26 -3.06 -5.96
N HIS A 169 -9.55 -3.37 -5.77
CA HIS A 169 -10.33 -4.13 -6.75
C HIS A 169 -10.33 -3.45 -8.12
N TYR A 170 -10.51 -2.13 -8.16
CA TYR A 170 -10.49 -1.35 -9.40
C TYR A 170 -9.13 -1.44 -10.11
N ARG A 171 -8.03 -1.32 -9.36
CA ARG A 171 -6.66 -1.46 -9.88
C ARG A 171 -6.45 -2.81 -10.56
N HIS A 172 -6.92 -3.89 -9.94
CA HIS A 172 -6.84 -5.25 -10.48
C HIS A 172 -7.92 -5.58 -11.54
N GLY A 173 -8.71 -4.61 -12.02
CA GLY A 173 -9.76 -4.83 -13.02
C GLY A 173 -10.98 -5.62 -12.52
N ARG A 174 -11.14 -5.79 -11.20
CA ARG A 174 -12.25 -6.50 -10.56
C ARG A 174 -13.44 -5.55 -10.34
N TYR A 175 -14.04 -5.09 -11.43
CA TYR A 175 -15.03 -4.00 -11.40
C TYR A 175 -16.28 -4.29 -10.54
N ASP A 176 -16.82 -5.51 -10.59
CA ASP A 176 -18.01 -5.87 -9.79
C ASP A 176 -17.73 -5.81 -8.28
N ALA A 177 -16.55 -6.29 -7.88
CA ALA A 177 -16.09 -6.23 -6.49
C ALA A 177 -15.80 -4.78 -6.07
N ALA A 178 -15.18 -3.99 -6.96
CA ALA A 178 -14.94 -2.57 -6.72
C ALA A 178 -16.24 -1.80 -6.49
N LEU A 179 -17.26 -1.99 -7.32
CA LEU A 179 -18.57 -1.37 -7.16
C LEU A 179 -19.26 -1.78 -5.86
N THR A 180 -19.15 -3.07 -5.49
CA THR A 180 -19.72 -3.59 -4.25
C THR A 180 -19.08 -2.92 -3.03
N ASP A 181 -17.76 -2.79 -3.00
CA ASP A 181 -17.06 -2.18 -1.88
C ASP A 181 -17.20 -0.65 -1.84
N CYS A 182 -17.33 0.02 -3.00
CA CYS A 182 -17.73 1.44 -3.06
C CYS A 182 -19.09 1.66 -2.37
N LEU A 183 -20.07 0.80 -2.62
CA LEU A 183 -21.40 0.89 -2.01
C LEU A 183 -21.33 0.67 -0.50
N LYS A 184 -20.54 -0.32 -0.04
CA LYS A 184 -20.33 -0.54 1.38
C LYS A 184 -19.68 0.66 2.06
N ALA A 185 -18.62 1.22 1.47
CA ALA A 185 -17.93 2.39 2.01
C ALA A 185 -18.88 3.59 2.16
N PHE A 186 -19.74 3.81 1.18
CA PHE A 186 -20.78 4.85 1.24
C PHE A 186 -21.80 4.57 2.35
N GLU A 187 -22.33 3.35 2.42
CA GLU A 187 -23.29 2.94 3.45
C GLU A 187 -22.70 3.06 4.87
N SER A 188 -21.49 2.56 5.08
CA SER A 188 -20.77 2.63 6.36
C SER A 188 -20.51 4.08 6.77
N THR A 189 -20.09 4.94 5.84
CA THR A 189 -19.90 6.37 6.09
C THR A 189 -21.20 7.03 6.53
N MET A 190 -22.30 6.77 5.81
CA MET A 190 -23.61 7.33 6.14
C MET A 190 -24.11 6.85 7.50
N LYS A 191 -23.99 5.56 7.84
CA LYS A 191 -24.35 5.03 9.16
C LYS A 191 -23.63 5.78 10.28
N ILE A 192 -22.32 5.95 10.15
CA ILE A 192 -21.51 6.66 11.14
C ILE A 192 -21.96 8.11 11.32
N ILE A 193 -22.29 8.81 10.22
CA ILE A 193 -22.78 10.20 10.28
C ILE A 193 -24.15 10.26 10.97
N LEU A 194 -25.07 9.37 10.60
CA LEU A 194 -26.42 9.32 11.17
C LEU A 194 -26.37 9.00 12.66
N ASP A 195 -25.56 8.02 13.06
CA ASP A 195 -25.33 7.67 14.47
C ASP A 195 -24.75 8.85 15.26
N LYS A 196 -23.83 9.64 14.66
CA LYS A 196 -23.26 10.85 15.31
C LYS A 196 -24.28 11.96 15.54
N HIS A 197 -25.34 12.01 14.74
CA HIS A 197 -26.39 13.02 14.81
C HIS A 197 -27.66 12.51 15.50
N ASP A 198 -27.65 11.28 16.02
CA ASP A 198 -28.82 10.60 16.61
C ASP A 198 -30.03 10.56 15.66
N TRP A 199 -29.80 10.44 14.35
CA TRP A 199 -30.86 10.34 13.34
C TRP A 199 -31.26 8.87 13.14
N GLU A 200 -32.56 8.57 13.23
CA GLU A 200 -33.06 7.22 12.98
C GLU A 200 -32.97 6.86 11.49
N TYR A 201 -32.53 5.64 11.19
CA TYR A 201 -32.53 5.11 9.83
C TYR A 201 -32.94 3.64 9.78
N GLY A 202 -33.75 3.32 8.76
CA GLY A 202 -34.18 1.95 8.53
C GLY A 202 -33.03 1.07 8.01
N LYS A 203 -32.68 -0.01 8.75
CA LYS A 203 -31.67 -1.01 8.37
C LYS A 203 -31.80 -1.60 6.95
N LYS A 204 -32.97 -1.48 6.32
CA LYS A 204 -33.30 -2.04 4.99
C LYS A 204 -33.20 -1.03 3.84
N ILE A 205 -33.00 0.25 4.15
CA ILE A 205 -33.08 1.37 3.20
C ILE A 205 -31.69 1.68 2.59
N LEU A 206 -30.62 1.40 3.33
CA LEU A 206 -29.25 1.72 2.90
C LEU A 206 -28.71 0.84 1.75
N GLN A 207 -29.21 -0.39 1.58
CA GLN A 207 -28.78 -1.31 0.51
C GLN A 207 -29.31 -0.96 -0.90
N ARG A 208 -30.18 0.07 -1.03
CA ARG A 208 -30.83 0.43 -2.31
C ARG A 208 -30.39 1.77 -2.91
N GLY A 209 -29.43 2.48 -2.28
CA GLY A 209 -28.97 3.78 -2.78
C GLY A 209 -29.99 4.93 -2.66
N LEU A 210 -31.09 4.73 -1.92
CA LEU A 210 -32.09 5.77 -1.62
C LEU A 210 -32.11 6.02 -0.12
N LEU A 211 -31.49 7.10 0.33
CA LEU A 211 -31.72 7.65 1.67
C LEU A 211 -33.02 8.44 1.65
N ILE A 212 -34.03 7.94 2.37
CA ILE A 212 -35.13 8.78 2.86
C ILE A 212 -34.79 9.06 4.32
N VAL A 213 -34.37 10.28 4.60
CA VAL A 213 -34.39 10.83 5.96
C VAL A 213 -35.87 10.97 6.32
N VAL A 214 -36.33 10.27 7.35
CA VAL A 214 -37.71 10.36 7.85
C VAL A 214 -37.76 11.45 8.92
#